data_AF-A0A1S8CAG4-F1
#
_entry.id   AF-A0A1S8CAG4-F1
#
_cell.length_a   1.000
_cell.length_b   1.000
_cell.length_c   1.000
_cell.angle_alpha   90.00
_cell.angle_beta   90.00
_cell.angle_gamma   90.00
#
_symmetry.space_group_name_H-M   'P 1'
#
loop_
_entity.id
_entity.type
_entity.pdbx_description
1 polymer ?
#
loop_
_entity_poly.entity_id
_entity_poly.type
_entity_poly.pdbx_seq_one_letter_code
_entity_poly.pdbx_strand_id
1 'polypeptide(L)'
;MAGAGVVTTVAALATAGGLATATPAQAADTEPASRFTLAVLPDTQFYSRYAESEFERPDRYGDGNNPYAAQTRWLAEHADELRIPFVAHLGESWTR
;
A
#
# COMPACT_ATOMS: atom_id res chain seq x y z
N MET A 1 17.51 46.33 47.47
CA MET A 1 17.03 44.99 47.87
C MET A 1 16.61 44.25 46.61
N ALA A 2 17.12 43.02 46.45
CA ALA A 2 16.64 41.88 45.65
C ALA A 2 16.05 42.13 44.24
N GLY A 3 16.39 41.39 43.19
CA GLY A 3 17.12 40.14 43.09
C GLY A 3 16.94 39.59 41.67
N ALA A 4 17.92 38.78 41.26
CA ALA A 4 18.13 38.27 39.92
C ALA A 4 16.99 37.40 39.36
N GLY A 5 16.88 37.39 38.03
CA GLY A 5 16.20 36.37 37.24
C GLY A 5 16.84 36.29 35.86
N VAL A 6 18.06 35.76 35.78
CA VAL A 6 18.68 35.41 34.49
C VAL A 6 17.96 34.17 33.97
N VAL A 7 17.14 34.33 32.93
CA VAL A 7 16.61 33.19 32.17
C VAL A 7 17.51 33.02 30.95
N THR A 8 18.44 32.08 31.06
CA THR A 8 19.20 31.56 29.92
C THR A 8 18.36 30.47 29.28
N THR A 9 17.85 30.70 28.07
CA THR A 9 17.29 29.60 27.25
C THR A 9 18.03 29.51 25.93
N VAL A 10 18.75 28.41 25.84
CA VAL A 10 19.57 27.83 24.78
C VAL A 10 19.00 28.09 23.37
N ALA A 11 19.83 28.66 22.50
CA ALA A 11 19.58 28.70 21.07
C ALA A 11 19.63 27.27 20.51
N ALA A 12 18.47 26.73 20.14
CA ALA A 12 18.37 25.44 19.47
C ALA A 12 18.77 25.57 18.00
N LEU A 13 19.71 24.71 17.61
CA LEU A 13 20.33 24.56 16.30
C LEU A 13 19.27 24.32 15.21
N ALA A 14 19.18 25.22 14.22
CA ALA A 14 18.30 25.05 13.07
C ALA A 14 18.85 23.94 12.15
N THR A 15 18.31 22.73 12.26
CA THR A 15 18.46 21.70 11.23
C THR A 15 17.68 22.15 9.99
N ALA A 16 18.42 22.44 8.92
CA ALA A 16 17.87 22.69 7.58
C ALA A 16 17.27 21.39 6.99
N GLY A 17 16.18 20.92 7.57
CA GLY A 17 15.27 19.94 6.98
C GLY A 17 14.00 20.70 6.65
N GLY A 18 13.83 21.09 5.38
CA GLY A 18 12.62 21.76 4.92
C GLY A 18 11.41 20.91 5.28
N LEU A 19 10.59 21.40 6.21
CA LEU A 19 9.25 20.89 6.43
C LEU A 19 8.48 21.17 5.14
N ALA A 20 8.42 20.18 4.25
CA ALA A 20 7.44 20.17 3.19
C ALA A 20 6.08 20.17 3.88
N THR A 21 5.47 21.34 4.00
CA THR A 21 4.08 21.46 4.42
C THR A 21 3.28 20.68 3.38
N ALA A 22 2.77 19.51 3.77
CA ALA A 22 1.84 18.77 2.95
C ALA A 22 0.71 19.74 2.57
N THR A 23 0.61 20.05 1.28
CA THR A 23 -0.51 20.85 0.77
C THR A 23 -1.77 20.05 1.10
N PRO A 24 -2.78 20.66 1.75
CA PRO A 24 -4.02 19.95 1.99
C PRO A 24 -4.52 19.40 0.65
N ALA A 25 -4.81 18.10 0.63
CA ALA A 25 -5.38 17.47 -0.55
C ALA A 25 -6.60 18.29 -0.99
N GLN A 26 -6.58 18.77 -2.23
CA GLN A 26 -7.67 19.54 -2.79
C GLN A 26 -8.96 18.77 -2.56
N ALA A 27 -9.94 19.40 -1.90
CA ALA A 27 -11.25 18.79 -1.68
C ALA A 27 -11.78 18.31 -3.03
N ALA A 28 -12.15 17.03 -3.10
CA ALA A 28 -12.63 16.41 -4.33
C ALA A 28 -13.78 17.26 -4.91
N ASP A 29 -13.69 17.58 -6.21
CA ASP A 29 -14.73 18.29 -6.94
C ASP A 29 -16.10 17.71 -6.61
N THR A 30 -17.04 18.58 -6.25
CA THR A 30 -18.38 18.21 -5.78
C THR A 30 -19.27 17.69 -6.90
N GLU A 31 -18.79 17.74 -8.14
CA GLU A 31 -19.48 17.21 -9.32
C GLU A 31 -19.51 15.68 -9.32
N PRO A 32 -20.63 15.07 -9.77
CA PRO A 32 -20.68 13.63 -10.03
C PRO A 32 -19.63 13.25 -11.07
N ALA A 33 -18.68 12.41 -10.68
CA ALA A 33 -17.69 11.84 -11.58
C ALA A 33 -17.58 10.34 -11.33
N SER A 34 -17.34 9.57 -12.38
CA SER A 34 -17.01 8.15 -12.27
C SER A 34 -15.65 8.00 -11.60
N ARG A 35 -15.66 7.63 -10.32
CA ARG A 35 -14.45 7.41 -9.52
C ARG A 35 -14.41 5.96 -9.09
N PHE A 36 -13.38 5.26 -9.51
CA PHE A 36 -13.14 3.87 -9.16
C PHE A 36 -11.65 3.61 -9.04
N THR A 37 -11.29 2.51 -8.39
CA THR A 37 -9.91 2.04 -8.31
C THR A 37 -9.66 1.04 -9.43
N LEU A 38 -8.66 1.30 -10.28
CA LEU A 38 -8.16 0.30 -11.22
C LEU A 38 -7.13 -0.58 -10.52
N ALA A 39 -7.53 -1.77 -10.11
CA ALA A 39 -6.60 -2.77 -9.61
C ALA A 39 -5.84 -3.42 -10.77
N VAL A 40 -4.53 -3.59 -10.60
CA VAL A 40 -3.66 -4.23 -11.59
C VAL A 40 -3.03 -5.46 -10.96
N LEU A 41 -3.32 -6.64 -11.52
CA LEU A 41 -2.71 -7.90 -11.11
C LEU A 41 -1.55 -8.22 -12.07
N PRO A 42 -0.29 -8.28 -11.59
CA PRO A 42 0.85 -8.63 -12.42
C PRO A 42 0.72 -10.07 -12.93
N ASP A 43 1.62 -10.52 -13.79
CA ASP A 43 1.67 -11.90 -14.26
C ASP A 43 1.64 -12.90 -13.08
N THR A 44 0.74 -13.89 -13.16
CA THR A 44 0.55 -14.90 -12.12
C THR A 44 0.81 -16.33 -12.57
N GLN A 45 1.21 -16.55 -13.82
CA GLN A 45 1.36 -17.89 -14.41
C GLN A 45 2.29 -18.81 -13.60
N PHE A 46 3.40 -18.27 -13.10
CA PHE A 46 4.39 -19.04 -12.36
C PHE A 46 3.87 -19.38 -10.95
N TYR A 47 3.22 -18.40 -10.33
CA TYR A 47 2.65 -18.53 -9.00
C TYR A 47 1.50 -19.53 -8.94
N SER A 48 0.62 -19.54 -9.95
CA SER A 48 -0.52 -20.46 -10.01
C SER A 48 -0.09 -21.87 -10.46
N ARG A 49 0.76 -21.98 -11.48
CA ARG A 49 1.19 -23.28 -12.02
C ARG A 49 2.05 -24.09 -11.06
N TYR A 50 2.93 -23.41 -10.34
CA TYR A 50 3.91 -24.05 -9.47
C TYR A 50 3.62 -23.77 -8.00
N ALA A 51 2.36 -23.45 -7.65
CA ALA A 51 1.93 -23.19 -6.29
C ALA A 51 2.38 -24.31 -5.33
N GLU A 52 1.92 -25.54 -5.58
CA GLU A 52 2.22 -26.71 -4.74
C GLU A 52 3.73 -27.00 -4.69
N SER A 53 4.40 -26.96 -5.84
CA SER A 53 5.80 -27.35 -5.93
C SER A 53 6.74 -26.26 -5.42
N GLU A 54 6.45 -24.97 -5.55
CA GLU A 54 7.43 -23.92 -5.26
C GLU A 54 7.03 -23.00 -4.11
N PHE A 55 5.74 -22.88 -3.78
CA PHE A 55 5.24 -21.85 -2.86
C PHE A 55 4.49 -22.38 -1.64
N GLU A 56 3.78 -23.49 -1.77
CA GLU A 56 3.07 -24.18 -0.68
C GLU A 56 4.01 -25.17 0.03
N ARG A 57 5.18 -24.66 0.46
CA ARG A 57 6.19 -25.42 1.19
C ARG A 57 6.25 -24.91 2.64
N PRO A 58 5.51 -25.51 3.59
CA PRO A 58 5.46 -25.06 4.98
C PRO A 58 6.83 -25.03 5.66
N ASP A 59 7.72 -25.94 5.28
CA ASP A 59 9.09 -26.03 5.77
C ASP A 59 9.97 -24.84 5.37
N ARG A 60 9.63 -24.18 4.26
CA ARG A 60 10.41 -23.08 3.69
C ARG A 60 9.76 -21.71 3.88
N TYR A 61 8.44 -21.67 3.82
CA TYR A 61 7.68 -20.44 3.75
C TYR A 61 6.52 -20.34 4.76
N GLY A 62 6.30 -21.36 5.58
CA GLY A 62 5.15 -21.43 6.48
C GLY A 62 3.83 -21.77 5.75
N ASP A 63 2.77 -21.90 6.53
CA ASP A 63 1.44 -22.26 6.01
C ASP A 63 0.83 -21.11 5.19
N GLY A 64 0.19 -21.45 4.07
CA GLY A 64 -0.60 -20.50 3.27
C GLY A 64 0.21 -19.55 2.39
N ASN A 65 1.49 -19.83 2.11
CA ASN A 65 2.36 -18.93 1.35
C ASN A 65 2.18 -19.01 -0.18
N ASN A 66 0.96 -19.25 -0.67
CA ASN A 66 0.67 -19.20 -2.11
C ASN A 66 0.46 -17.73 -2.53
N PRO A 67 1.40 -17.10 -3.26
CA PRO A 67 1.31 -15.68 -3.61
C PRO A 67 0.14 -15.37 -4.55
N TYR A 68 -0.24 -16.32 -5.43
CA TYR A 68 -1.41 -16.17 -6.29
C TYR A 68 -2.69 -16.12 -5.45
N ALA A 69 -2.85 -17.06 -4.51
CA ALA A 69 -4.01 -17.10 -3.63
C ALA A 69 -4.09 -15.85 -2.74
N ALA A 70 -2.97 -15.43 -2.15
CA ALA A 70 -2.91 -14.26 -1.30
C ALA A 70 -3.32 -12.97 -2.04
N GLN A 71 -2.78 -12.73 -3.24
CA GLN A 71 -3.07 -11.54 -4.03
C GLN A 71 -4.53 -11.50 -4.51
N THR A 72 -5.02 -12.61 -5.06
CA THR A 72 -6.40 -12.69 -5.58
C THR A 72 -7.43 -12.61 -4.46
N ARG A 73 -7.15 -13.24 -3.30
CA ARG A 73 -7.99 -13.16 -2.11
C ARG A 73 -8.06 -11.74 -1.56
N TRP A 74 -6.92 -11.07 -1.40
CA TRP A 74 -6.90 -9.70 -0.90
C TRP A 74 -7.71 -8.75 -1.80
N LEU A 75 -7.56 -8.88 -3.12
CA LEU A 75 -8.33 -8.11 -4.09
C LEU A 75 -9.84 -8.37 -3.96
N ALA A 76 -10.25 -9.63 -3.79
CA ALA A 76 -11.65 -9.99 -3.61
C ALA A 76 -12.22 -9.45 -2.29
N GLU A 77 -11.47 -9.56 -1.20
CA GLU A 77 -11.89 -9.10 0.14
C GLU A 77 -12.05 -7.58 0.22
N HIS A 78 -11.28 -6.80 -0.55
CA HIS A 78 -11.30 -5.34 -0.52
C HIS A 78 -11.97 -4.70 -1.74
N ALA A 79 -12.57 -5.49 -2.64
CA ALA A 79 -13.16 -5.00 -3.87
C ALA A 79 -14.22 -3.91 -3.62
N ASP A 80 -15.11 -4.13 -2.65
CA ASP A 80 -16.18 -3.19 -2.30
C ASP A 80 -15.64 -1.95 -1.60
N GLU A 81 -14.74 -2.13 -0.62
CA GLU A 81 -14.12 -1.03 0.14
C GLU A 81 -13.40 -0.05 -0.80
N LEU A 82 -12.64 -0.60 -1.77
CA LEU A 82 -11.82 0.18 -2.68
C LEU A 82 -12.55 0.60 -3.96
N ARG A 83 -13.81 0.21 -4.15
CA ARG A 83 -14.57 0.42 -5.39
C ARG A 83 -13.79 -0.08 -6.61
N ILE A 84 -13.41 -1.36 -6.60
CA ILE A 84 -12.72 -2.04 -7.70
C ILE A 84 -13.77 -2.75 -8.56
N PRO A 85 -14.24 -2.16 -9.67
CA PRO A 85 -15.23 -2.78 -10.54
C PRO A 85 -14.65 -3.92 -11.39
N PHE A 86 -13.35 -3.92 -11.63
CA PHE A 86 -12.62 -4.94 -12.37
C PHE A 86 -11.12 -4.86 -12.08
N VAL A 87 -10.42 -5.96 -12.38
CA VAL A 87 -8.97 -6.08 -12.23
C VAL A 87 -8.35 -6.23 -13.62
N ALA A 88 -7.37 -5.39 -13.96
CA ALA A 88 -6.56 -5.57 -15.15
C ALA A 88 -5.45 -6.57 -14.87
N HIS A 89 -5.49 -7.74 -15.50
CA HIS A 89 -4.41 -8.72 -15.40
C HIS A 89 -3.41 -8.53 -16.53
N LEU A 90 -2.13 -8.33 -16.18
CA LEU A 90 -1.06 -8.00 -17.14
C LEU A 90 -0.33 -9.22 -17.73
N GLY A 91 -0.79 -10.43 -17.44
CA GLY A 91 -0.16 -11.66 -17.91
C GLY A 91 -1.19 -12.76 -18.17
N GLU A 92 -0.69 -13.96 -18.42
CA GLU A 92 -1.53 -15.13 -18.57
C GLU A 92 -1.98 -15.68 -17.22
N SER A 93 -3.29 -15.92 -17.08
CA SER A 93 -3.88 -16.52 -15.89
C SER A 93 -4.12 -18.02 -16.03
N TRP A 94 -3.97 -18.59 -17.22
CA TRP A 94 -4.40 -19.97 -17.51
C TRP A 94 -3.32 -20.79 -18.22
N THR A 95 -3.08 -21.99 -17.69
CA THR A 95 -2.23 -23.03 -18.29
C THR A 95 -3.09 -23.97 -19.14
N ARG A 96 -2.71 -24.22 -20.40
CA ARG A 96 -3.26 -25.32 -21.21
C ARG A 96 -2.88 -26.69 -20.67
#